data_AF-A0A8C3SE53-F1
#
_entry.id   AF-A0A8C3SE53-F1
#
_cell.length_a   1.000
_cell.length_b   1.000
_cell.length_c   1.000
_cell.angle_alpha   90.00
_cell.angle_beta   90.00
_cell.angle_gamma   90.00
#
_symmetry.space_group_name_H-M   'P 1'
#
loop_
_entity.id
_entity.type
_entity.pdbx_description
1 polymer ?
#
loop_
_entity_poly.entity_id
_entity_poly.type
_entity_poly.pdbx_seq_one_letter_code
_entity_poly.pdbx_strand_id
1 'polypeptide(L)'
;WCLLGVLALLGAGLLAFSGEEAGWAGAELGGEPRHPGSLMPCAAMEPNFPPRSQDWLQQPPLDPAGDPQSLHSMSLLLDKLAKENQDIRLLQAELQAQKDELQASVGSQQQSLAGENARLHQALQQAVEAQRSAQAELQVLREQVLREQLQGLAREGAAETPRPREGLAGYMAGLGWGQHYAGLAARLDGAFAGDGTFAHDRLRFRHFVEDVEELLEELAEREQGDEEAADDFEEYVLRHYGGDGFTQKERERRRAKHQSKELREHGPPRARDGHRGKENSPPDQG
;
A
#
# COMPACT_ATOMS: atom_id res chain seq x y z
N TRP A 1 -9.72 -15.68 0.29
CA TRP A 1 -9.46 -14.23 0.38
C TRP A 1 -10.40 -13.38 -0.47
N CYS A 2 -10.95 -13.84 -1.59
CA CYS A 2 -11.98 -13.09 -2.34
C CYS A 2 -13.38 -13.07 -1.69
N LEU A 3 -13.80 -14.16 -1.03
CA LEU A 3 -15.16 -14.26 -0.45
C LEU A 3 -15.39 -13.30 0.73
N LEU A 4 -14.36 -13.00 1.53
CA LEU A 4 -14.45 -12.06 2.65
C LEU A 4 -14.65 -10.61 2.16
N GLY A 5 -14.02 -10.25 1.04
CA GLY A 5 -14.19 -8.92 0.44
C GLY A 5 -15.60 -8.70 -0.11
N VAL A 6 -16.18 -9.72 -0.74
CA VAL A 6 -17.57 -9.67 -1.25
C VAL A 6 -18.57 -9.55 -0.10
N LEU A 7 -18.35 -10.26 1.02
CA LEU A 7 -19.23 -10.19 2.19
C LEU A 7 -19.18 -8.82 2.89
N ALA A 8 -17.99 -8.20 2.96
CA ALA A 8 -17.82 -6.86 3.53
C ALA A 8 -18.49 -5.77 2.68
N LEU A 9 -18.38 -5.86 1.35
CA LEU A 9 -19.05 -4.93 0.43
C LEU A 9 -20.57 -5.11 0.44
N LEU A 10 -21.07 -6.34 0.56
CA LEU A 10 -22.50 -6.62 0.76
C LEU A 10 -23.04 -6.05 2.08
N GLY A 11 -22.27 -6.16 3.16
CA GLY A 11 -22.64 -5.60 4.47
C GLY A 11 -22.69 -4.07 4.48
N ALA A 12 -21.69 -3.40 3.88
CA ALA A 12 -21.67 -1.94 3.76
C ALA A 12 -22.77 -1.42 2.81
N GLY A 13 -23.06 -2.16 1.73
CA GLY A 13 -24.14 -1.84 0.79
C GLY A 13 -25.53 -1.93 1.42
N LEU A 14 -25.79 -2.94 2.27
CA LEU A 14 -27.07 -3.07 2.98
C LEU A 14 -27.27 -1.95 4.02
N LEU A 15 -26.21 -1.53 4.71
CA LEU A 15 -26.28 -0.43 5.69
C LEU A 15 -26.53 0.94 5.03
N ALA A 16 -25.98 1.16 3.84
CA ALA A 16 -26.19 2.40 3.09
C ALA A 16 -27.57 2.47 2.41
N PHE A 17 -28.21 1.33 2.14
CA PHE A 17 -29.54 1.27 1.52
C PHE A 17 -30.68 1.14 2.53
N SER A 18 -30.40 0.74 3.78
CA SER A 18 -31.39 0.61 4.86
C SER A 18 -31.47 1.86 5.74
N GLY A 19 -31.34 3.04 5.14
CA GLY A 19 -31.29 4.35 5.80
C GLY A 19 -32.47 5.28 5.50
N GLU A 20 -33.70 4.76 5.46
CA GLU A 20 -34.99 5.50 5.39
C GLU A 20 -36.06 4.40 5.54
N GLU A 21 -36.91 4.25 6.56
CA GLU A 21 -37.54 5.18 7.49
C GLU A 21 -37.67 4.54 8.89
N ALA A 22 -37.29 5.29 9.93
CA ALA A 22 -38.05 5.39 11.16
C ALA A 22 -37.69 6.74 11.78
N GLY A 23 -38.72 7.57 11.98
CA GLY A 23 -38.62 8.94 12.48
C GLY A 23 -37.80 9.04 13.77
N TRP A 24 -37.31 10.21 14.16
CA TRP A 24 -38.11 11.40 14.41
C TRP A 24 -37.31 12.68 14.10
N ALA A 25 -38.01 13.61 13.46
CA ALA A 25 -37.52 14.92 13.08
C ALA A 25 -37.05 15.75 14.29
N GLY A 26 -35.83 16.31 14.17
CA GLY A 26 -35.34 17.42 14.94
C GLY A 26 -35.09 18.62 14.04
N ALA A 27 -35.98 19.61 14.10
CA ALA A 27 -35.84 21.01 13.68
C ALA A 27 -37.18 21.66 14.05
N GLU A 28 -37.30 22.76 14.80
CA GLU A 28 -36.51 23.97 14.78
C GLU A 28 -37.08 24.94 15.86
N LEU A 29 -36.24 25.89 16.30
CA LEU A 29 -36.56 27.18 16.93
C LEU A 29 -36.97 27.24 18.41
N GLY A 30 -36.06 27.81 19.22
CA GLY A 30 -36.45 28.60 20.41
C GLY A 30 -35.43 28.68 21.54
N GLY A 31 -34.51 29.64 21.44
CA GLY A 31 -34.19 30.53 22.57
C GLY A 31 -33.35 30.05 23.77
N GLU A 32 -32.16 30.64 23.84
CA GLU A 32 -31.41 31.09 25.04
C GLU A 32 -30.49 30.13 25.83
N PRO A 33 -29.33 30.65 26.30
CA PRO A 33 -28.31 29.88 27.01
C PRO A 33 -28.54 29.94 28.52
N ARG A 34 -28.72 28.79 29.18
CA ARG A 34 -28.69 28.72 30.65
C ARG A 34 -27.38 28.10 31.16
N HIS A 35 -26.65 28.97 31.84
CA HIS A 35 -25.54 28.85 32.79
C HIS A 35 -25.16 27.46 33.37
N PRO A 36 -23.85 27.27 33.67
CA PRO A 36 -23.35 26.12 34.42
C PRO A 36 -23.69 26.33 35.90
N GLY A 37 -24.78 25.73 36.34
CA GLY A 37 -25.28 25.97 37.69
C GLY A 37 -26.48 25.11 38.01
N SER A 38 -26.35 23.81 37.86
CA SER A 38 -27.20 22.88 38.60
C SER A 38 -26.38 21.66 38.93
N LEU A 39 -25.68 21.76 40.06
CA LEU A 39 -25.44 20.63 40.93
C LEU A 39 -26.74 19.83 40.96
N MET A 40 -26.74 18.67 40.31
CA MET A 40 -27.65 17.62 40.72
C MET A 40 -27.42 17.47 42.22
N PRO A 41 -28.41 17.75 43.08
CA PRO A 41 -28.33 17.24 44.43
C PRO A 41 -28.19 15.74 44.21
N CYS A 42 -27.11 15.13 44.70
CA CYS A 42 -27.23 13.76 45.16
C CYS A 42 -28.39 13.83 46.15
N ALA A 43 -29.60 13.56 45.66
CA ALA A 43 -30.75 13.35 46.51
C ALA A 43 -30.23 12.30 47.46
N ALA A 44 -30.03 12.72 48.72
CA ALA A 44 -29.75 11.83 49.81
C ALA A 44 -30.83 10.78 49.68
N MET A 45 -30.44 9.61 49.17
CA MET A 45 -31.29 8.45 49.16
C MET A 45 -31.37 8.11 50.64
N GLU A 46 -32.30 8.78 51.32
CA GLU A 46 -32.77 8.42 52.63
C GLU A 46 -32.98 6.90 52.54
N PRO A 47 -32.18 6.11 53.25
CA PRO A 47 -32.41 4.68 53.28
C PRO A 47 -33.83 4.54 53.81
N ASN A 48 -34.73 4.06 52.95
CA ASN A 48 -36.09 3.73 53.31
C ASN A 48 -36.01 2.57 54.30
N PHE A 49 -35.76 2.90 55.57
CA PHE A 49 -35.84 1.95 56.66
C PHE A 49 -37.31 1.55 56.75
N PRO A 50 -37.65 0.26 56.65
CA PRO A 50 -39.02 -0.17 56.92
C PRO A 50 -39.41 0.35 58.31
N PRO A 51 -40.68 0.78 58.52
CA PRO A 51 -41.11 1.28 59.81
C PRO A 51 -40.77 0.21 60.86
N ARG A 52 -39.88 0.58 61.79
CA ARG A 52 -39.43 -0.28 62.89
C ARG A 52 -40.67 -0.87 63.56
N SER A 53 -40.88 -2.17 63.45
CA SER A 53 -42.03 -2.86 64.04
C SER A 53 -42.11 -2.52 65.52
N GLN A 54 -43.13 -1.73 65.89
CA GLN A 54 -43.44 -1.29 67.25
C GLN A 54 -44.18 -2.36 68.06
N ASP A 55 -44.16 -3.63 67.61
CA ASP A 55 -44.86 -4.74 68.26
C ASP A 55 -44.38 -5.00 69.71
N TRP A 56 -43.16 -4.59 70.05
CA TRP A 56 -42.62 -4.72 71.41
C TRP A 56 -43.16 -3.67 72.40
N LEU A 57 -43.85 -2.63 71.94
CA LEU A 57 -44.42 -1.59 72.81
C LEU A 57 -45.76 -1.98 73.47
N GLN A 58 -46.32 -3.15 73.13
CA GLN A 58 -47.64 -3.60 73.61
C GLN A 58 -47.57 -4.81 74.56
N GLN A 59 -46.44 -5.05 75.23
CA GLN A 59 -46.41 -6.10 76.26
C GLN A 59 -47.27 -5.67 77.47
N PRO A 60 -48.18 -6.54 77.98
CA PRO A 60 -48.92 -6.27 79.22
C PRO A 60 -47.95 -6.12 80.40
N PRO A 61 -48.31 -5.40 81.47
CA PRO A 61 -47.47 -5.30 82.67
C PRO A 61 -47.14 -6.70 83.20
N LEU A 62 -45.86 -7.06 83.21
CA LEU A 62 -45.39 -8.32 83.78
C LEU A 62 -45.68 -8.34 85.28
N ASP A 63 -46.38 -9.39 85.73
CA ASP A 63 -46.63 -9.65 87.15
C ASP A 63 -45.32 -9.67 87.96
N PRO A 64 -45.29 -9.08 89.18
CA PRO A 64 -44.07 -8.92 89.99
C PRO A 64 -43.58 -10.22 90.66
N ALA A 65 -44.18 -11.37 90.39
CA ALA A 65 -43.73 -12.67 90.91
C ALA A 65 -42.75 -13.31 89.91
N GLY A 66 -41.46 -13.03 90.09
CA GLY A 66 -40.39 -13.52 89.23
C GLY A 66 -40.23 -15.04 89.27
N ASP A 67 -40.80 -15.72 88.28
CA ASP A 67 -40.46 -17.11 87.99
C ASP A 67 -38.99 -17.19 87.50
N PRO A 68 -38.10 -17.94 88.19
CA PRO A 68 -36.68 -18.00 87.88
C PRO A 68 -36.38 -18.57 86.47
N GLN A 69 -37.32 -19.33 85.91
CA GLN A 69 -37.20 -19.96 84.60
C GLN A 69 -37.39 -18.97 83.43
N SER A 70 -38.22 -17.93 83.59
CA SER A 70 -38.49 -16.93 82.54
C SER A 70 -37.34 -15.93 82.37
N LEU A 71 -36.66 -15.60 83.47
CA LEU A 71 -35.45 -14.78 83.44
C LEU A 71 -34.30 -15.52 82.74
N HIS A 72 -34.22 -16.84 82.92
CA HIS A 72 -33.21 -17.67 82.25
C HIS A 72 -33.44 -17.76 80.73
N SER A 73 -34.69 -17.92 80.28
CA SER A 73 -35.01 -17.91 78.85
C SER A 73 -34.79 -16.53 78.21
N MET A 74 -35.08 -15.46 78.94
CA MET A 74 -34.83 -14.09 78.49
C MET A 74 -33.33 -13.78 78.40
N SER A 75 -32.52 -14.26 79.35
CA SER A 75 -31.06 -14.17 79.30
C SER A 75 -30.48 -14.86 78.07
N LEU A 76 -31.03 -16.03 77.71
CA LEU A 76 -30.56 -16.80 76.56
C LEU A 76 -30.92 -16.12 75.23
N LEU A 77 -32.06 -15.44 75.17
CA LEU A 77 -32.45 -14.60 74.04
C LEU A 77 -31.59 -13.34 73.92
N LEU A 78 -31.25 -12.69 75.03
CA LEU A 78 -30.37 -11.52 75.02
C LEU A 78 -28.95 -11.86 74.56
N ASP A 79 -28.41 -13.01 75.00
CA ASP A 79 -27.12 -13.49 74.55
C ASP A 79 -27.13 -13.82 73.05
N LYS A 80 -28.18 -14.50 72.58
CA LYS A 80 -28.38 -14.78 71.16
C LYS A 80 -28.53 -13.49 70.34
N LEU A 81 -29.28 -12.51 70.85
CA LEU A 81 -29.47 -11.21 70.22
C LEU A 81 -28.17 -10.39 70.19
N ALA A 82 -27.36 -10.45 71.24
CA ALA A 82 -26.06 -9.81 71.28
C ALA A 82 -25.13 -10.40 70.22
N LYS A 83 -25.12 -11.74 70.10
CA LYS A 83 -24.36 -12.46 69.08
C LYS A 83 -24.83 -12.13 67.67
N GLU A 84 -26.13 -12.19 67.39
CA GLU A 84 -26.68 -11.84 66.09
C GLU A 84 -26.41 -10.37 65.73
N ASN A 85 -26.46 -9.45 66.70
CA ASN A 85 -26.07 -8.05 66.47
C ASN A 85 -24.57 -7.89 66.19
N GLN A 86 -23.72 -8.71 66.79
CA GLN A 86 -22.28 -8.72 66.49
C GLN A 86 -22.03 -9.25 65.08
N ASP A 87 -22.73 -10.32 64.68
CA ASP A 87 -22.64 -10.88 63.33
C ASP A 87 -23.14 -9.89 62.26
N ILE A 88 -24.23 -9.16 62.52
CA ILE A 88 -24.73 -8.10 61.62
C ILE A 88 -23.65 -7.02 61.41
N ARG A 89 -22.95 -6.60 62.47
CA ARG A 89 -21.90 -5.59 62.36
C ARG A 89 -20.73 -6.08 61.53
N LEU A 90 -20.35 -7.35 61.71
CA LEU A 90 -19.28 -7.97 60.94
C LEU A 90 -19.66 -8.06 59.46
N LEU A 91 -20.87 -8.52 59.16
CA LEU A 91 -21.37 -8.59 57.78
C LEU A 91 -21.46 -7.20 57.12
N GLN A 92 -21.88 -6.18 57.87
CA GLN A 92 -21.89 -4.80 57.38
C GLN A 92 -20.48 -4.29 57.08
N ALA A 93 -19.49 -4.63 57.91
CA ALA A 93 -18.09 -4.27 57.67
C ALA A 93 -17.53 -4.97 56.43
N GLU A 94 -17.83 -6.25 56.21
CA GLU A 94 -17.42 -7.00 55.02
C GLU A 94 -18.05 -6.43 53.75
N LEU A 95 -19.36 -6.17 53.76
CA LEU A 95 -20.06 -5.56 52.63
C LEU A 95 -19.50 -4.17 52.30
N GLN A 96 -19.16 -3.38 53.32
CA GLN A 96 -18.55 -2.07 53.14
C GLN A 96 -17.13 -2.20 52.55
N ALA A 97 -16.32 -3.15 53.02
CA ALA A 97 -15.01 -3.41 52.46
C ALA A 97 -15.07 -3.87 50.99
N GLN A 98 -16.00 -4.77 50.66
CA GLN A 98 -16.23 -5.21 49.27
C GLN A 98 -16.71 -4.06 48.38
N LYS A 99 -17.58 -3.21 48.89
CA LYS A 99 -18.03 -2.00 48.18
C LYS A 99 -16.84 -1.08 47.88
N ASP A 100 -15.99 -0.83 48.87
CA ASP A 100 -14.84 0.07 48.72
C ASP A 100 -13.80 -0.52 47.76
N GLU A 101 -13.58 -1.84 47.79
CA GLU A 101 -12.70 -2.55 46.85
C GLU A 101 -13.23 -2.47 45.40
N LEU A 102 -14.52 -2.71 45.19
CA LEU A 102 -15.14 -2.57 43.86
C LEU A 102 -15.08 -1.12 43.37
N GLN A 103 -15.35 -0.15 44.24
CA GLN A 103 -15.25 1.26 43.90
C GLN A 103 -13.81 1.66 43.53
N ALA A 104 -12.82 1.15 44.24
CA ALA A 104 -11.40 1.38 43.92
C ALA A 104 -11.01 0.73 42.59
N SER A 105 -11.43 -0.52 42.33
CA SER A 105 -11.17 -1.22 41.08
C SER A 105 -11.76 -0.49 39.88
N VAL A 106 -13.03 -0.09 39.96
CA VAL A 106 -13.71 0.67 38.90
C VAL A 106 -13.06 2.03 38.69
N GLY A 107 -12.72 2.74 39.77
CA GLY A 107 -12.02 4.03 39.69
C GLY A 107 -10.65 3.93 39.01
N SER A 108 -9.85 2.93 39.41
CA SER A 108 -8.55 2.66 38.79
C SER A 108 -8.68 2.28 37.31
N GLN A 109 -9.65 1.43 36.97
CA GLN A 109 -9.91 1.04 35.58
C GLN A 109 -10.34 2.24 34.74
N GLN A 110 -11.23 3.08 35.26
CA GLN A 110 -11.71 4.28 34.57
C GLN A 110 -10.57 5.28 34.34
N GLN A 111 -9.69 5.45 35.32
CA GLN A 111 -8.52 6.33 35.18
C GLN A 111 -7.51 5.79 34.16
N SER A 112 -7.30 4.47 34.12
CA SER A 112 -6.45 3.82 33.11
C SER A 112 -7.00 4.04 31.70
N LEU A 113 -8.30 3.78 31.50
CA LEU A 113 -8.96 3.99 30.20
C LEU A 113 -8.96 5.45 29.77
N ALA A 114 -9.16 6.38 30.71
CA ALA A 114 -9.06 7.81 30.41
C ALA A 114 -7.65 8.21 29.97
N GLY A 115 -6.62 7.66 30.63
CA GLY A 115 -5.22 7.86 30.24
C GLY A 115 -4.89 7.27 28.87
N GLU A 116 -5.37 6.06 28.58
CA GLU A 116 -5.20 5.42 27.27
C GLU A 116 -5.93 6.18 26.16
N ASN A 117 -7.17 6.60 26.39
CA ASN A 117 -7.91 7.41 25.42
C ASN A 117 -7.18 8.73 25.12
N ALA A 118 -6.67 9.43 26.13
CA ALA A 118 -5.89 10.65 25.91
C ALA A 118 -4.63 10.39 25.06
N ARG A 119 -3.91 9.29 25.34
CA ARG A 119 -2.74 8.87 24.54
C ARG A 119 -3.11 8.53 23.11
N LEU A 120 -4.20 7.79 22.90
CA LEU A 120 -4.68 7.43 21.56
C LEU A 120 -5.13 8.67 20.77
N HIS A 121 -5.82 9.61 21.40
CA HIS A 121 -6.19 10.87 20.76
C HIS A 121 -4.97 11.68 20.33
N GLN A 122 -3.95 11.78 21.19
CA GLN A 122 -2.70 12.46 20.84
C GLN A 122 -1.97 11.74 19.68
N ALA A 123 -1.87 10.42 19.72
CA ALA A 123 -1.25 9.64 18.67
C ALA A 123 -2.01 9.78 17.33
N LEU A 124 -3.34 9.80 17.37
CA LEU A 124 -4.18 10.01 16.19
C LEU A 124 -3.96 11.41 15.60
N GLN A 125 -3.89 12.45 16.44
CA GLN A 125 -3.61 13.82 15.98
C GLN A 125 -2.24 13.91 15.29
N GLN A 126 -1.21 13.35 15.91
CA GLN A 126 0.14 13.29 15.32
C GLN A 126 0.16 12.53 13.99
N ALA A 127 -0.57 11.42 13.89
CA ALA A 127 -0.68 10.65 12.64
C ALA A 127 -1.40 11.45 11.54
N VAL A 128 -2.46 12.19 11.89
CA VAL A 128 -3.19 13.05 10.94
C VAL A 128 -2.29 14.20 10.45
N GLU A 129 -1.50 14.81 11.33
CA GLU A 129 -0.55 15.85 10.96
C GLU A 129 0.55 15.32 10.04
N ALA A 130 1.14 14.17 10.37
CA ALA A 130 2.13 13.50 9.53
C ALA A 130 1.56 13.09 8.16
N GLN A 131 0.31 12.62 8.13
CA GLN A 131 -0.37 12.31 6.87
C GLN A 131 -0.57 13.57 6.02
N ARG A 132 -0.97 14.69 6.62
CA ARG A 132 -1.12 15.96 5.92
C ARG A 132 0.21 16.47 5.37
N SER A 133 1.30 16.39 6.14
CA SER A 133 2.62 16.81 5.65
C SER A 133 3.10 15.92 4.51
N ALA A 134 2.99 14.59 4.63
CA ALA A 134 3.34 13.66 3.57
C ALA A 134 2.50 13.88 2.30
N GLN A 135 1.21 14.19 2.44
CA GLN A 135 0.34 14.51 1.32
C GLN A 135 0.77 15.81 0.62
N ALA A 136 1.16 16.84 1.38
CA ALA A 136 1.68 18.09 0.82
C ALA A 136 3.00 17.87 0.06
N GLU A 137 3.92 17.06 0.61
CA GLU A 137 5.15 16.68 -0.08
C GLU A 137 4.88 15.95 -1.39
N LEU A 138 3.95 14.98 -1.39
CA LEU A 138 3.55 14.29 -2.63
C LEU A 138 2.94 15.22 -3.67
N GLN A 139 2.16 16.23 -3.25
CA GLN A 139 1.62 17.22 -4.18
C GLN A 139 2.74 18.05 -4.79
N VAL A 140 3.70 18.51 -3.98
CA VAL A 140 4.87 19.25 -4.45
C VAL A 140 5.69 18.41 -5.43
N LEU A 141 5.96 17.15 -5.09
CA LEU A 141 6.69 16.24 -5.99
C LEU A 141 5.95 16.00 -7.31
N ARG A 142 4.62 15.86 -7.27
CA ARG A 142 3.81 15.73 -8.49
C ARG A 142 3.91 16.99 -9.36
N GLU A 143 3.84 18.17 -8.77
CA GLU A 143 4.03 19.43 -9.51
C GLU A 143 5.44 19.54 -10.08
N GLN A 144 6.47 19.13 -9.33
CA GLN A 144 7.85 19.10 -9.82
C GLN A 144 7.99 18.17 -11.01
N VAL A 145 7.47 16.94 -10.91
CA VAL A 145 7.49 15.96 -12.01
C VAL A 145 6.74 16.49 -13.24
N LEU A 146 5.58 17.14 -13.06
CA LEU A 146 4.87 17.77 -14.18
C LEU A 146 5.69 18.89 -14.83
N ARG A 147 6.38 19.72 -14.02
CA ARG A 147 7.28 20.75 -14.55
C ARG A 147 8.46 20.16 -15.29
N GLU A 148 9.07 19.12 -14.75
CA GLU A 148 10.17 18.41 -15.40
C GLU A 148 9.72 17.74 -16.70
N GLN A 149 8.54 17.13 -16.73
CA GLN A 149 7.96 16.58 -17.96
C GLN A 149 7.71 17.68 -18.99
N LEU A 150 7.15 18.83 -18.60
CA LEU A 150 6.97 19.97 -19.52
C LEU A 150 8.29 20.54 -20.02
N GLN A 151 9.31 20.61 -19.17
CA GLN A 151 10.67 21.00 -19.58
C GLN A 151 11.32 19.95 -20.48
N GLY A 152 11.06 18.66 -20.22
CA GLY A 152 11.46 17.54 -21.06
C GLY A 152 10.84 17.64 -22.44
N LEU A 153 9.52 17.81 -22.52
CA LEU A 153 8.79 18.01 -23.77
C LEU A 153 9.20 19.30 -24.50
N ALA A 154 9.54 20.38 -23.79
CA ALA A 154 10.08 21.59 -24.41
C ALA A 154 11.50 21.38 -24.95
N ARG A 155 12.32 20.58 -24.26
CA ARG A 155 13.66 20.18 -24.72
C ARG A 155 13.58 19.16 -25.86
N GLU A 156 12.60 18.29 -25.89
CA GLU A 156 12.35 17.27 -26.91
C GLU A 156 11.57 17.83 -28.12
N GLY A 157 10.83 18.92 -27.93
CA GLY A 157 10.32 19.74 -29.03
C GLY A 157 11.38 20.65 -29.64
N ALA A 158 12.45 20.96 -28.91
CA ALA A 158 13.60 21.74 -29.38
C ALA A 158 14.77 20.87 -29.87
N ALA A 159 14.89 19.64 -29.38
CA ALA A 159 15.76 18.59 -29.89
C ALA A 159 14.86 17.65 -30.67
N GLU A 160 14.77 17.87 -31.99
CA GLU A 160 13.99 17.09 -32.95
C GLU A 160 13.80 15.65 -32.47
N THR A 161 12.55 15.24 -32.23
CA THR A 161 12.23 13.84 -31.95
C THR A 161 13.01 12.98 -32.95
N PRO A 162 13.76 11.96 -32.50
CA PRO A 162 14.56 11.18 -33.40
C PRO A 162 13.62 10.59 -34.44
N ARG A 163 13.82 11.02 -35.68
CA ARG A 163 13.10 10.60 -36.87
C ARG A 163 14.00 9.67 -37.67
N PRO A 164 14.34 8.49 -37.13
CA PRO A 164 15.40 7.66 -37.70
C PRO A 164 15.01 7.10 -39.06
N ARG A 165 13.72 7.14 -39.45
CA ARG A 165 13.27 6.79 -40.79
C ARG A 165 13.81 7.78 -41.83
N GLU A 166 13.75 9.07 -41.56
CA GLU A 166 14.33 10.12 -42.38
C GLU A 166 15.86 10.11 -42.35
N GLY A 167 16.46 9.89 -41.17
CA GLY A 167 17.90 9.73 -41.02
C GLY A 167 18.46 8.57 -41.85
N LEU A 168 17.78 7.42 -41.80
CA LEU A 168 18.11 6.23 -42.58
C LEU A 168 17.94 6.45 -44.08
N ALA A 169 16.87 7.10 -44.51
CA ALA A 169 16.66 7.44 -45.93
C ALA A 169 17.78 8.36 -46.45
N GLY A 170 18.20 9.34 -45.64
CA GLY A 170 19.32 10.24 -45.97
C GLY A 170 20.66 9.51 -46.06
N TYR A 171 20.94 8.62 -45.10
CA TYR A 171 22.16 7.80 -45.07
C TYR A 171 22.25 6.88 -46.30
N MET A 172 21.19 6.10 -46.57
CA MET A 172 21.15 5.21 -47.73
C MET A 172 21.21 5.98 -49.06
N ALA A 173 20.64 7.17 -49.13
CA ALA A 173 20.78 8.03 -50.31
C ALA A 173 22.23 8.49 -50.53
N GLY A 174 22.97 8.78 -49.44
CA GLY A 174 24.39 9.12 -49.49
C GLY A 174 25.28 7.98 -50.00
N LEU A 175 24.88 6.73 -49.74
CA LEU A 175 25.53 5.52 -50.25
C LEU A 175 25.05 5.08 -51.65
N GLY A 176 24.05 5.77 -52.22
CA GLY A 176 23.46 5.41 -53.51
C GLY A 176 22.53 4.18 -53.46
N TRP A 177 22.00 3.83 -52.28
CA TRP A 177 21.11 2.69 -52.06
C TRP A 177 19.64 3.09 -51.85
N GLY A 178 19.27 4.33 -52.19
CA GLY A 178 17.91 4.85 -52.00
C GLY A 178 16.81 3.99 -52.65
N GLN A 179 17.13 3.24 -53.71
CA GLN A 179 16.22 2.30 -54.37
C GLN A 179 15.87 1.07 -53.52
N HIS A 180 16.71 0.68 -52.56
CA HIS A 180 16.47 -0.46 -51.66
C HIS A 180 15.70 -0.06 -50.40
N TYR A 181 15.58 1.25 -50.14
CA TYR A 181 14.91 1.79 -48.95
C TYR A 181 13.46 1.32 -48.82
N ALA A 182 12.70 1.18 -49.92
CA ALA A 182 11.31 0.72 -49.87
C ALA A 182 11.18 -0.70 -49.29
N GLY A 183 12.11 -1.61 -49.65
CA GLY A 183 12.13 -2.98 -49.13
C GLY A 183 12.53 -3.04 -47.66
N LEU A 184 13.47 -2.19 -47.25
CA LEU A 184 13.91 -2.10 -45.86
C LEU A 184 12.85 -1.43 -44.98
N ALA A 185 12.21 -0.36 -45.46
CA ALA A 185 11.12 0.32 -44.77
C ALA A 185 9.91 -0.59 -44.51
N ALA A 186 9.60 -1.51 -45.43
CA ALA A 186 8.57 -2.53 -45.21
C ALA A 186 8.92 -3.51 -44.07
N ARG A 187 10.21 -3.80 -43.84
CA ARG A 187 10.67 -4.60 -42.69
C ARG A 187 10.58 -3.83 -41.37
N LEU A 188 10.56 -2.50 -41.44
CA LEU A 188 10.50 -1.60 -40.28
C LEU A 188 9.08 -1.08 -39.97
N ASP A 189 8.04 -1.55 -40.67
CA ASP A 189 6.66 -1.04 -40.58
C ASP A 189 6.00 -1.25 -39.18
N GLY A 190 6.70 -1.93 -38.26
CA GLY A 190 6.31 -2.08 -36.86
C GLY A 190 7.13 -1.26 -35.85
N ALA A 191 8.20 -0.60 -36.25
CA ALA A 191 9.06 0.18 -35.35
C ALA A 191 8.59 1.63 -35.14
N PHE A 192 7.64 2.07 -35.98
CA PHE A 192 7.12 3.43 -35.98
C PHE A 192 5.62 3.45 -35.68
N ALA A 193 5.17 4.52 -35.04
CA ALA A 193 3.75 4.82 -34.89
C ALA A 193 3.17 5.34 -36.22
N GLY A 194 1.84 5.35 -36.34
CA GLY A 194 1.15 5.72 -37.58
C GLY A 194 1.38 7.17 -38.06
N ASP A 195 1.96 8.00 -37.20
CA ASP A 195 2.40 9.37 -37.47
C ASP A 195 3.87 9.48 -37.93
N GLY A 196 4.59 8.36 -38.02
CA GLY A 196 6.00 8.30 -38.42
C GLY A 196 6.99 8.48 -37.27
N THR A 197 6.52 8.66 -36.04
CA THR A 197 7.39 8.81 -34.85
C THR A 197 7.89 7.45 -34.38
N PHE A 198 9.12 7.39 -33.85
CA PHE A 198 9.68 6.14 -33.32
C PHE A 198 8.89 5.66 -32.08
N ALA A 199 8.44 4.41 -32.09
CA ALA A 199 7.59 3.84 -31.04
C ALA A 199 8.45 3.27 -29.88
N HIS A 200 8.80 4.14 -28.92
CA HIS A 200 9.66 3.81 -27.77
C HIS A 200 9.07 2.76 -26.80
N ASP A 201 7.76 2.54 -26.83
CA ASP A 201 7.03 1.56 -26.02
C ASP A 201 7.24 0.11 -26.51
N ARG A 202 7.68 -0.07 -27.76
CA ARG A 202 7.84 -1.39 -28.39
C ARG A 202 9.29 -1.81 -28.50
N LEU A 203 10.19 -0.85 -28.77
CA LEU A 203 11.63 -1.10 -28.96
C LEU A 203 12.44 0.04 -28.33
N ARG A 204 13.57 -0.31 -27.71
CA ARG A 204 14.55 0.72 -27.30
C ARG A 204 15.24 1.24 -28.57
N PHE A 205 15.37 2.56 -28.68
CA PHE A 205 16.00 3.23 -29.82
C PHE A 205 17.35 2.62 -30.20
N ARG A 206 18.19 2.33 -29.20
CA ARG A 206 19.49 1.68 -29.42
C ARG A 206 19.39 0.32 -30.11
N HIS A 207 18.47 -0.55 -29.68
CA HIS A 207 18.32 -1.86 -30.33
C HIS A 207 17.79 -1.72 -31.75
N PHE A 208 16.88 -0.77 -31.98
CA PHE A 208 16.41 -0.50 -33.32
C PHE A 208 17.56 -0.06 -34.25
N VAL A 209 18.46 0.80 -33.78
CA VAL A 209 19.62 1.24 -34.58
C VAL A 209 20.57 0.06 -34.84
N GLU A 210 20.86 -0.76 -33.82
CA GLU A 210 21.66 -1.98 -33.94
C GLU A 210 21.03 -2.99 -34.95
N ASP A 211 19.72 -3.20 -34.88
CA ASP A 211 18.99 -4.09 -35.81
C ASP A 211 19.04 -3.56 -37.25
N VAL A 212 18.92 -2.24 -37.45
CA VAL A 212 19.00 -1.63 -38.78
C VAL A 212 20.43 -1.67 -39.34
N GLU A 213 21.45 -1.48 -38.51
CA GLU A 213 22.86 -1.63 -38.89
C GLU A 213 23.13 -3.04 -39.43
N GLU A 214 22.69 -4.10 -38.74
CA GLU A 214 22.81 -5.49 -39.20
C GLU A 214 22.12 -5.73 -40.55
N LEU A 215 20.94 -5.13 -40.76
CA LEU A 215 20.22 -5.20 -42.03
C LEU A 215 20.94 -4.47 -43.17
N LEU A 216 21.64 -3.39 -42.86
CA LEU A 216 22.41 -2.63 -43.84
C LEU A 216 23.74 -3.33 -44.15
N GLU A 217 24.41 -3.93 -43.17
CA GLU A 217 25.59 -4.78 -43.39
C GLU A 217 25.26 -5.95 -44.32
N GLU A 218 24.14 -6.65 -44.09
CA GLU A 218 23.66 -7.73 -44.97
C GLU A 218 23.35 -7.22 -46.39
N LEU A 219 22.85 -6.00 -46.53
CA LEU A 219 22.60 -5.38 -47.83
C LEU A 219 23.91 -4.97 -48.52
N ALA A 220 24.85 -4.43 -47.77
CA ALA A 220 26.16 -3.99 -48.24
C ALA A 220 27.00 -5.17 -48.75
N GLU A 221 27.00 -6.29 -48.03
CA GLU A 221 27.62 -7.54 -48.45
C GLU A 221 27.01 -8.06 -49.77
N ARG A 222 25.69 -7.93 -49.96
CA ARG A 222 25.00 -8.39 -51.18
C ARG A 222 25.26 -7.51 -52.39
N GLU A 223 25.26 -6.19 -52.22
CA GLU A 223 25.37 -5.23 -53.33
C GLU A 223 26.83 -4.92 -53.69
N GLN A 224 27.72 -4.84 -52.70
CA GLN A 224 29.11 -4.42 -52.88
C GLN A 224 30.14 -5.45 -52.42
N GLY A 225 29.72 -6.51 -51.72
CA GLY A 225 30.64 -7.51 -51.17
C GLY A 225 31.44 -6.99 -49.98
N ASP A 226 31.03 -5.87 -49.41
CA ASP A 226 31.72 -5.17 -48.32
C ASP A 226 30.70 -4.79 -47.25
N GLU A 227 30.66 -5.57 -46.17
CA GLU A 227 29.82 -5.30 -45.00
C GLU A 227 30.27 -4.05 -44.23
N GLU A 228 31.54 -3.64 -44.32
CA GLU A 228 32.07 -2.46 -43.62
C GLU A 228 31.48 -1.15 -44.16
N ALA A 229 30.93 -1.17 -45.38
CA ALA A 229 30.32 0.00 -46.00
C ALA A 229 29.07 0.53 -45.27
N ALA A 230 28.45 -0.29 -44.41
CA ALA A 230 27.29 0.07 -43.61
C ALA A 230 27.56 0.11 -42.09
N ASP A 231 28.77 -0.28 -41.68
CA ASP A 231 29.17 -0.43 -40.28
C ASP A 231 29.22 0.93 -39.56
N ASP A 232 29.26 2.07 -40.25
CA ASP A 232 29.25 3.39 -39.60
C ASP A 232 27.83 3.95 -39.33
N PHE A 233 26.78 3.20 -39.65
CA PHE A 233 25.40 3.66 -39.53
C PHE A 233 24.97 4.00 -38.09
N GLU A 234 25.31 3.14 -37.11
CA GLU A 234 24.98 3.41 -35.70
C GLU A 234 25.64 4.70 -35.22
N GLU A 235 26.90 4.94 -35.61
CA GLU A 235 27.64 6.17 -35.28
C GLU A 235 27.02 7.40 -35.97
N TYR A 236 26.63 7.28 -37.23
CA TYR A 236 25.95 8.34 -37.98
C TYR A 236 24.64 8.76 -37.28
N VAL A 237 23.78 7.81 -36.91
CA VAL A 237 22.49 8.08 -36.26
C VAL A 237 22.67 8.62 -34.84
N LEU A 238 23.57 8.04 -34.04
CA LEU A 238 23.81 8.49 -32.67
C LEU A 238 24.48 9.87 -32.63
N ARG A 239 25.32 10.21 -33.60
CA ARG A 239 25.87 11.56 -33.72
C ARG A 239 24.80 12.57 -34.13
N HIS A 240 23.86 12.16 -34.98
CA HIS A 240 22.78 13.00 -35.46
C HIS A 240 21.73 13.31 -34.37
N TYR A 241 21.42 12.36 -33.49
CA TYR A 241 20.37 12.53 -32.46
C TYR A 241 20.88 12.62 -31.00
N GLY A 242 22.06 12.09 -30.69
CA GLY A 242 22.57 11.93 -29.32
C GLY A 242 23.56 12.99 -28.83
N GLY A 243 24.00 13.90 -29.71
CA GLY A 243 25.02 14.92 -29.39
C GLY A 243 26.41 14.33 -29.05
N ASP A 244 27.41 15.20 -28.87
CA ASP A 244 28.84 14.80 -28.78
C ASP A 244 29.17 13.84 -27.61
N GLY A 245 28.32 13.78 -26.57
CA GLY A 245 28.57 13.00 -25.35
C GLY A 245 28.40 11.47 -25.47
N PHE A 246 27.75 10.97 -26.53
CA PHE A 246 27.47 9.53 -26.69
C PHE A 246 28.58 8.75 -27.42
N THR A 247 29.51 9.45 -28.05
CA THR A 247 30.44 8.91 -29.07
C THR A 247 31.62 8.13 -28.50
N GLN A 248 32.17 8.51 -27.34
CA GLN A 248 33.41 7.92 -26.83
C GLN A 248 33.22 6.47 -26.34
N LYS A 249 32.15 6.19 -25.61
CA LYS A 249 31.86 4.85 -25.06
C LYS A 249 31.47 3.85 -26.15
N GLU A 250 30.86 4.31 -27.22
CA GLU A 250 30.44 3.45 -28.34
C GLU A 250 31.64 3.00 -29.18
N ARG A 251 32.60 3.91 -29.42
CA ARG A 251 33.86 3.60 -30.13
C ARG A 251 34.66 2.47 -29.47
N GLU A 252 34.65 2.41 -28.14
CA GLU A 252 35.31 1.32 -27.40
C GLU A 252 34.60 -0.03 -27.58
N ARG A 253 33.27 -0.04 -27.65
CA ARG A 253 32.47 -1.26 -27.89
C ARG A 253 32.62 -1.77 -29.31
N ARG A 254 32.64 -0.88 -30.32
CA ARG A 254 32.86 -1.27 -31.73
C ARG A 254 34.24 -1.87 -31.95
N ARG A 255 35.28 -1.32 -31.34
CA ARG A 255 36.63 -1.92 -31.34
C ARG A 255 36.63 -3.35 -30.80
N ALA A 256 35.83 -3.62 -29.77
CA ALA A 256 35.68 -4.98 -29.23
C ALA A 256 34.87 -5.90 -30.15
N LYS A 257 33.81 -5.40 -30.80
CA LYS A 257 33.05 -6.15 -31.82
C LYS A 257 33.93 -6.53 -33.01
N HIS A 258 34.69 -5.57 -33.55
CA HIS A 258 35.61 -5.77 -34.68
C HIS A 258 36.73 -6.75 -34.35
N GLN A 259 37.39 -6.60 -33.19
CA GLN A 259 38.39 -7.57 -32.73
C GLN A 259 37.81 -8.98 -32.58
N SER A 260 36.57 -9.09 -32.11
CA SER A 260 35.86 -10.38 -31.99
C SER A 260 35.48 -10.97 -33.36
N LYS A 261 35.24 -10.15 -34.38
CA LYS A 261 34.92 -10.56 -35.76
C LYS A 261 36.20 -11.04 -36.47
N GLU A 262 37.30 -10.29 -36.37
CA GLU A 262 38.62 -10.69 -36.89
C GLU A 262 39.12 -12.01 -36.25
N LEU A 263 38.91 -12.20 -34.94
CA LEU A 263 39.25 -13.46 -34.25
C LEU A 263 38.41 -14.66 -34.75
N ARG A 264 37.21 -14.41 -35.27
CA ARG A 264 36.35 -15.47 -35.85
C ARG A 264 36.73 -15.79 -37.29
N GLU A 265 37.16 -14.81 -38.09
CA GLU A 265 37.59 -15.03 -39.47
C GLU A 265 39.00 -15.63 -39.59
N HIS A 266 39.90 -15.30 -38.65
CA HIS A 266 41.29 -15.80 -38.64
C HIS A 266 41.53 -17.01 -37.73
N GLY A 267 40.49 -17.77 -37.37
CA GLY A 267 40.65 -19.05 -36.68
C GLY A 267 41.55 -20.01 -37.48
N PRO A 268 42.45 -20.78 -36.83
CA PRO A 268 43.41 -21.62 -37.53
C PRO A 268 42.69 -22.63 -38.44
N PRO A 269 43.26 -22.99 -39.61
CA PRO A 269 42.58 -23.84 -40.57
C PRO A 269 42.18 -25.14 -39.88
N ARG A 270 40.89 -25.47 -39.89
CA ARG A 270 40.43 -26.79 -39.46
C ARG A 270 41.19 -27.83 -40.28
N ALA A 271 42.11 -28.54 -39.63
CA ALA A 271 42.78 -29.68 -40.21
C ALA A 271 41.70 -30.65 -40.72
N ARG A 272 41.68 -30.85 -42.03
CA ARG A 272 40.99 -31.97 -42.65
C ARG A 272 41.70 -33.24 -42.18
N ASP A 273 41.24 -33.83 -41.09
CA ASP A 273 41.56 -35.22 -40.79
C ASP A 273 40.76 -36.10 -41.76
N GLY A 274 41.46 -36.52 -42.81
CA GLY A 274 41.00 -37.57 -43.70
C GLY A 274 41.01 -38.91 -42.97
N HIS A 275 39.84 -39.49 -42.74
CA HIS A 275 39.72 -40.93 -42.55
C HIS A 275 39.29 -41.60 -43.86
N ARG A 276 40.30 -42.10 -44.56
CA ARG A 276 40.22 -43.01 -45.69
C ARG A 276 39.84 -44.41 -45.17
N GLY A 277 38.81 -45.02 -45.77
CA GLY A 277 38.74 -46.44 -46.05
C GLY A 277 37.96 -47.33 -45.08
N LYS A 278 36.79 -47.80 -45.53
CA LYS A 278 36.37 -49.22 -45.66
C LYS A 278 35.00 -49.23 -46.33
N GLU A 279 34.96 -49.46 -47.65
CA GLU A 279 34.58 -50.75 -48.25
C GLU A 279 33.21 -51.24 -47.76
N ASN A 280 32.20 -51.12 -48.62
CA ASN A 280 31.09 -52.07 -48.72
C ASN A 280 30.49 -52.00 -50.14
N SER A 281 30.56 -53.14 -50.81
CA SER A 281 30.05 -53.44 -52.15
C SER A 281 28.53 -53.26 -52.29
N PRO A 282 28.00 -53.06 -53.51
CA PRO A 282 26.56 -53.01 -53.75
C PRO A 282 25.96 -54.43 -53.80
N PRO A 283 24.69 -54.63 -53.38
CA PRO A 283 24.00 -55.86 -53.66
C PRO A 283 23.49 -55.88 -55.10
N ASP A 284 23.69 -57.06 -55.67
CA ASP A 284 23.27 -57.58 -56.96
C ASP A 284 21.75 -57.44 -57.18
N GLN A 285 21.37 -57.22 -58.44
CA GLN A 285 19.99 -57.14 -58.90
C GLN A 285 19.47 -58.57 -59.14
N GLY A 286 18.33 -58.88 -58.53
CA GLY A 286 17.49 -60.03 -58.86
C GLY A 286 16.09 -59.56 -59.21
#